data_AF-A0A7W6PHV8-F1
#
_entry.id   AF-A0A7W6PHV8-F1
#
_cell.length_a   1.000
_cell.length_b   1.000
_cell.length_c   1.000
_cell.angle_alpha   90.00
_cell.angle_beta   90.00
_cell.angle_gamma   90.00
#
_symmetry.space_group_name_H-M   'P 1'
#
loop_
_entity.id
_entity.type
_entity.pdbx_description
1 polymer ?
#
loop_
_entity_poly.entity_id
_entity_poly.type
_entity_poly.pdbx_seq_one_letter_code
_entity_poly.pdbx_strand_id
1 'polypeptide(L)'
;MPRLLLPLLLLFCLCPAARLQAQEIRRCVTPDGQTMFTDRRCEDVGAASRPPPAARPQGNTGLYRNGCPRRLSELVSLLQLAVDSRDVNRLSSLYLWSGQSDAAANQVLSRLEAIVQRPLLDIVPMYPQRDPSPWERDTNSASTTAVPLDNPAIDAAPTQDPGRPRPWGLRLEQNLASGTPARSVLRLRRQYNCFWVTF
;
A
#
# COMPACT_ATOMS: atom_id res chain seq x y z
N MET A 1 44.75 -23.99 -45.05
CA MET A 1 43.99 -25.02 -44.31
C MET A 1 42.82 -24.51 -43.41
N PRO A 2 42.25 -23.28 -43.50
CA PRO A 2 41.10 -22.92 -42.65
C PRO A 2 39.71 -23.04 -43.33
N ARG A 3 39.64 -23.39 -44.63
CA ARG A 3 38.39 -23.33 -45.40
C ARG A 3 37.41 -24.50 -45.15
N LEU A 4 37.84 -25.55 -44.44
CA LEU A 4 37.02 -26.73 -44.13
C LEU A 4 36.32 -26.67 -42.76
N LEU A 5 36.62 -25.67 -41.91
CA LEU A 5 35.95 -25.48 -40.62
C LEU A 5 34.59 -24.77 -40.75
N LEU A 6 34.41 -23.98 -41.80
CA LEU A 6 33.16 -23.24 -42.05
C LEU A 6 31.94 -24.13 -42.36
N PRO A 7 32.02 -25.22 -43.17
CA PRO A 7 30.86 -26.06 -43.42
C PRO A 7 30.47 -26.92 -42.21
N LEU A 8 31.40 -27.24 -41.31
CA LEU A 8 31.10 -28.01 -40.09
C LEU A 8 30.32 -27.17 -39.06
N LEU A 9 30.63 -25.87 -38.96
CA LEU A 9 29.94 -24.93 -38.07
C LEU A 9 28.51 -24.63 -38.55
N LEU A 10 28.28 -24.64 -39.87
CA LEU A 10 26.94 -24.50 -40.46
C LEU A 10 26.04 -25.73 -40.24
N LEU A 11 26.62 -26.94 -40.12
CA LEU A 11 25.84 -28.17 -39.91
C LEU A 11 25.29 -28.26 -38.47
N PHE A 12 25.95 -27.66 -37.48
CA PHE A 12 25.51 -27.67 -36.08
C PHE A 12 24.34 -26.69 -35.80
N CYS A 13 24.12 -25.70 -36.66
CA CYS A 13 22.99 -24.77 -36.57
C CYS A 13 21.65 -25.36 -37.08
N LEU A 14 21.67 -26.58 -37.62
CA LEU A 14 20.50 -27.27 -38.16
C LEU A 14 19.80 -28.19 -37.15
N CYS A 15 20.18 -28.18 -35.87
CA CYS A 15 19.35 -28.81 -34.85
C CYS A 15 18.00 -28.07 -34.81
N PRO A 16 16.88 -28.69 -35.22
CA PRO A 16 15.59 -28.11 -34.97
C PRO A 16 15.47 -28.00 -33.46
N ALA A 17 15.30 -26.79 -32.95
CA ALA A 17 14.89 -26.58 -31.58
C ALA A 17 13.58 -27.36 -31.43
N ALA A 18 13.66 -28.58 -30.89
CA ALA A 18 12.51 -29.30 -30.41
C ALA A 18 11.91 -28.36 -29.38
N ARG A 19 10.81 -27.69 -29.76
CA ARG A 19 10.02 -26.93 -28.81
C ARG A 19 9.52 -27.98 -27.81
N LEU A 20 10.23 -28.12 -26.68
CA LEU A 20 9.63 -28.70 -25.49
C LEU A 20 8.39 -27.85 -25.26
N GLN A 21 7.23 -28.40 -25.62
CA GLN A 21 5.94 -27.81 -25.27
C GLN A 21 5.98 -27.69 -23.76
N ALA A 22 5.92 -26.46 -23.25
CA ALA A 22 5.81 -26.21 -21.83
C ALA A 22 4.71 -27.12 -21.28
N GLN A 23 5.02 -27.91 -20.26
CA GLN A 23 4.10 -28.88 -19.68
C GLN A 23 2.93 -28.10 -19.08
N GLU A 24 1.85 -27.99 -19.87
CA GLU A 24 0.69 -27.20 -19.52
C GLU A 24 -0.11 -27.96 -18.47
N ILE A 25 0.03 -27.55 -17.21
CA ILE A 25 -0.76 -28.09 -16.11
C ILE A 25 -2.21 -27.60 -16.27
N ARG A 26 -3.11 -28.54 -16.56
CA ARG A 26 -4.55 -28.30 -16.69
C ARG A 26 -5.25 -28.48 -15.36
N ARG A 27 -6.23 -27.61 -15.08
CA ARG A 27 -7.10 -27.71 -13.89
C ARG A 27 -8.44 -28.31 -14.29
N CYS A 28 -8.70 -29.52 -13.83
CA CYS A 28 -9.90 -30.28 -14.16
C CYS A 28 -10.81 -30.44 -12.92
N VAL A 29 -12.07 -30.81 -13.15
CA VAL A 29 -13.05 -31.15 -12.11
C VAL A 29 -13.51 -32.58 -12.31
N THR A 30 -13.39 -33.41 -11.28
CA THR A 30 -13.88 -34.80 -11.30
C THR A 30 -15.41 -34.83 -11.27
N PRO A 31 -16.05 -35.97 -11.61
CA PRO A 31 -17.50 -36.14 -11.46
C PRO A 31 -18.01 -35.88 -10.03
N ASP A 32 -17.18 -36.15 -9.03
CA ASP A 32 -17.46 -35.87 -7.60
C ASP A 32 -17.29 -34.39 -7.21
N GLY A 33 -16.99 -33.51 -8.17
CA GLY A 33 -16.80 -32.07 -7.95
C GLY A 33 -15.43 -31.68 -7.38
N GLN A 34 -14.49 -32.61 -7.25
CA GLN A 34 -13.15 -32.34 -6.74
C GLN A 34 -12.26 -31.71 -7.81
N THR A 35 -11.42 -30.74 -7.43
CA THR A 35 -10.44 -30.16 -8.36
C THR A 35 -9.17 -30.98 -8.39
N MET A 36 -8.72 -31.34 -9.60
CA MET A 36 -7.43 -32.00 -9.81
C MET A 36 -6.58 -31.23 -10.82
N PHE A 37 -5.27 -31.41 -10.74
CA PHE A 37 -4.29 -30.85 -11.68
C PHE A 37 -3.61 -31.98 -12.42
N THR A 38 -3.55 -31.89 -13.74
CA THR A 38 -2.97 -32.93 -14.60
C THR A 38 -2.32 -32.31 -15.82
N ASP A 39 -1.28 -32.94 -16.34
CA ASP A 39 -0.63 -32.60 -17.60
C ASP A 39 -1.31 -33.27 -18.82
N ARG A 40 -2.22 -34.22 -18.58
CA ARG A 40 -3.07 -34.85 -19.60
C ARG A 40 -4.33 -34.04 -19.85
N ARG A 41 -5.03 -34.33 -20.96
CA ARG A 41 -6.33 -33.67 -21.21
C ARG A 41 -7.33 -34.10 -20.13
N CYS A 42 -8.22 -33.19 -19.73
CA CYS A 42 -9.19 -33.50 -18.67
C CYS A 42 -10.07 -34.69 -19.06
N GLU A 43 -10.47 -34.75 -20.33
CA GLU A 43 -11.23 -35.86 -20.89
C GLU A 43 -10.51 -37.22 -20.80
N ASP A 44 -9.17 -37.25 -20.82
CA ASP A 44 -8.38 -38.48 -20.73
C ASP A 44 -8.34 -39.07 -19.31
N VAL A 45 -8.67 -38.26 -18.30
CA VAL A 45 -8.67 -38.66 -16.87
C VAL A 45 -10.09 -38.71 -16.30
N GLY A 46 -11.11 -38.74 -17.16
CA GLY A 46 -12.52 -38.78 -16.75
C GLY A 46 -12.99 -37.51 -16.02
N ALA A 47 -12.30 -36.38 -16.24
CA ALA A 47 -12.61 -35.10 -15.64
C ALA A 47 -13.08 -34.08 -16.70
N ALA A 48 -13.79 -33.05 -16.28
CA ALA A 48 -14.16 -31.95 -17.16
C ALA A 48 -13.16 -30.78 -17.00
N SER A 49 -12.86 -30.08 -18.08
CA SER A 49 -12.13 -28.81 -18.02
C SER A 49 -12.92 -27.82 -17.18
N ARG A 50 -12.30 -27.28 -16.13
CA ARG A 50 -12.93 -26.21 -15.35
C ARG A 50 -12.87 -24.93 -16.18
N PRO A 51 -14.00 -24.30 -16.57
CA PRO A 51 -13.93 -22.95 -17.12
C PRO A 51 -13.29 -22.04 -16.06
N PRO A 52 -12.45 -21.07 -16.46
CA PRO A 52 -11.93 -20.08 -15.52
C PRO A 52 -13.12 -19.51 -14.73
N PRO A 53 -13.00 -19.34 -13.39
CA PRO A 53 -14.08 -18.77 -12.61
C PRO A 53 -14.55 -17.49 -13.29
N ALA A 54 -15.87 -17.29 -13.36
CA ALA A 54 -16.46 -16.09 -13.95
C ALA A 54 -15.66 -14.89 -13.45
N ALA A 55 -15.18 -14.08 -14.38
CA ALA A 55 -14.46 -12.86 -14.04
C ALA A 55 -15.34 -12.10 -13.06
N ARG A 56 -14.90 -12.03 -11.79
CA ARG A 56 -15.61 -11.24 -10.79
C ARG A 56 -15.76 -9.84 -11.40
N PRO A 57 -16.95 -9.21 -11.32
CA PRO A 57 -17.11 -7.84 -11.80
C PRO A 57 -15.94 -7.05 -11.25
N GLN A 58 -15.29 -6.29 -12.14
CA GLN A 58 -14.02 -5.60 -11.91
C GLN A 58 -14.22 -4.50 -10.86
N GLY A 59 -14.42 -4.92 -9.62
CA GLY A 59 -14.60 -4.13 -8.43
C GLY A 59 -13.46 -4.52 -7.50
N ASN A 60 -12.39 -3.72 -7.57
CA ASN A 60 -11.31 -3.66 -6.59
C ASN A 60 -10.23 -4.77 -6.59
N THR A 61 -10.01 -5.50 -7.69
CA THR A 61 -8.88 -6.47 -7.82
C THR A 61 -7.63 -5.85 -8.45
N GLY A 62 -7.27 -4.64 -8.04
CA GLY A 62 -6.06 -3.98 -8.50
C GLY A 62 -5.01 -3.90 -7.41
N LEU A 63 -4.21 -4.95 -7.20
CA LEU A 63 -2.87 -4.79 -6.61
C LEU A 63 -2.11 -3.62 -7.29
N TYR A 64 -2.41 -3.39 -8.58
CA TYR A 64 -1.88 -2.32 -9.42
C TYR A 64 -2.48 -0.91 -9.22
N ARG A 65 -3.60 -0.74 -8.50
CA ARG A 65 -4.16 0.60 -8.22
C ARG A 65 -3.84 1.10 -6.81
N ASN A 66 -3.31 0.24 -5.95
CA ASN A 66 -2.98 0.56 -4.56
C ASN A 66 -1.49 0.89 -4.36
N GLY A 67 -0.66 0.76 -5.40
CA GLY A 67 0.80 0.80 -5.25
C GLY A 67 1.43 2.19 -5.10
N CYS A 68 0.67 3.28 -5.27
CA CYS A 68 1.22 4.63 -5.22
C CYS A 68 0.14 5.67 -4.90
N PRO A 69 -0.24 5.87 -3.63
CA PRO A 69 -1.11 6.97 -3.25
C PRO A 69 -0.39 8.30 -3.52
N ARG A 70 -0.93 9.14 -4.42
CA ARG A 70 -0.31 10.43 -4.77
C ARG A 70 -0.83 11.57 -3.91
N ARG A 71 -1.97 11.37 -3.26
CA ARG A 71 -2.58 12.30 -2.31
C ARG A 71 -2.58 11.67 -0.92
N LEU A 72 -2.46 12.51 0.11
CA LEU A 72 -2.51 12.03 1.50
C LEU A 72 -3.88 11.39 1.81
N SER A 73 -4.97 11.95 1.28
CA SER A 73 -6.30 11.37 1.42
C SER A 73 -6.41 9.97 0.85
N GLU A 74 -5.77 9.70 -0.29
CA GLU A 74 -5.73 8.35 -0.89
C GLU A 74 -4.98 7.37 0.03
N LEU A 75 -3.84 7.78 0.59
CA LEU A 75 -3.12 6.96 1.57
C LEU A 75 -3.99 6.65 2.79
N VAL A 76 -4.67 7.66 3.34
CA VAL A 76 -5.55 7.49 4.51
C VAL A 76 -6.70 6.52 4.19
N SER A 77 -7.36 6.65 3.04
CA SER A 77 -8.42 5.71 2.65
C SER A 77 -7.91 4.28 2.45
N LEU A 78 -6.72 4.10 1.85
CA LEU A 78 -6.11 2.78 1.71
C LEU A 78 -5.71 2.17 3.06
N LEU A 79 -5.22 2.99 3.99
CA LEU A 79 -4.89 2.59 5.35
C LEU A 79 -6.14 2.15 6.12
N GLN A 80 -7.24 2.91 6.04
CA GLN A 80 -8.53 2.54 6.62
C GLN A 80 -9.01 1.20 6.07
N LEU A 81 -9.05 1.06 4.73
CA LEU A 81 -9.48 -0.17 4.08
C LEU A 81 -8.65 -1.39 4.52
N ALA A 82 -7.32 -1.25 4.65
CA ALA A 82 -6.46 -2.35 5.07
C ALA A 82 -6.73 -2.80 6.52
N VAL A 83 -6.98 -1.86 7.43
CA VAL A 83 -7.31 -2.18 8.83
C VAL A 83 -8.72 -2.74 8.95
N ASP A 84 -9.71 -2.12 8.30
CA ASP A 84 -11.11 -2.56 8.34
C ASP A 84 -11.28 -3.97 7.75
N SER A 85 -10.54 -4.28 6.68
CA SER A 85 -10.53 -5.63 6.08
C SER A 85 -9.59 -6.61 6.78
N ARG A 86 -8.88 -6.18 7.83
CA ARG A 86 -7.84 -6.97 8.53
C ARG A 86 -6.83 -7.62 7.57
N ASP A 87 -6.40 -6.87 6.55
CA ASP A 87 -5.55 -7.38 5.47
C ASP A 87 -4.13 -6.79 5.59
N VAL A 88 -3.22 -7.58 6.17
CA VAL A 88 -1.82 -7.22 6.33
C VAL A 88 -1.11 -7.01 5.00
N ASN A 89 -1.51 -7.70 3.93
CA ASN A 89 -0.90 -7.57 2.61
C ASN A 89 -1.28 -6.24 1.96
N ARG A 90 -2.50 -5.76 2.20
CA ARG A 90 -2.89 -4.40 1.82
C ARG A 90 -2.11 -3.35 2.60
N LEU A 91 -1.96 -3.52 3.92
CA LEU A 91 -1.19 -2.56 4.71
C LEU A 91 0.31 -2.56 4.33
N SER A 92 0.89 -3.74 4.12
CA SER A 92 2.30 -3.89 3.72
C SER A 92 2.61 -3.26 2.36
N SER A 93 1.63 -3.21 1.45
CA SER A 93 1.76 -2.54 0.16
C SER A 93 1.95 -1.02 0.27
N LEU A 94 1.59 -0.41 1.41
CA LEU A 94 1.76 1.02 1.69
C LEU A 94 3.10 1.33 2.40
N TYR A 95 3.80 0.30 2.88
CA TYR A 95 5.05 0.45 3.63
C TYR A 95 6.24 0.62 2.70
N LEU A 96 7.18 1.51 3.05
CA LEU A 96 8.42 1.68 2.30
C LEU A 96 9.47 0.65 2.73
N TRP A 97 9.69 -0.38 1.91
CA TRP A 97 10.55 -1.53 2.23
C TRP A 97 12.06 -1.35 2.01
N SER A 98 12.49 -0.24 1.41
CA SER A 98 13.88 -0.05 0.98
C SER A 98 14.89 -0.18 2.12
N GLY A 99 15.95 -0.97 1.91
CA GLY A 99 17.12 -1.02 2.81
C GLY A 99 16.97 -1.89 4.06
N GLN A 100 15.98 -2.79 4.12
CA GLN A 100 15.78 -3.69 5.25
C GLN A 100 16.44 -5.07 5.03
N SER A 101 16.97 -5.66 6.10
CA SER A 101 17.35 -7.08 6.13
C SER A 101 16.10 -7.95 6.32
N ASP A 102 16.22 -9.26 6.04
CA ASP A 102 15.11 -10.20 6.22
C ASP A 102 14.59 -10.22 7.66
N ALA A 103 15.49 -10.18 8.64
CA ALA A 103 15.11 -10.13 10.05
C ALA A 103 14.31 -8.85 10.39
N ALA A 104 14.75 -7.69 9.90
CA ALA A 104 14.04 -6.43 10.09
C ALA A 104 12.69 -6.42 9.36
N ALA A 105 12.63 -6.96 8.14
CA ALA A 105 11.40 -7.06 7.37
C ALA A 105 10.33 -7.91 8.08
N ASN A 106 10.72 -9.03 8.69
CA ASN A 106 9.83 -9.88 9.47
C ASN A 106 9.30 -9.20 10.76
N GLN A 107 10.13 -8.37 11.40
CA GLN A 107 9.68 -7.54 12.54
C GLN A 107 8.67 -6.48 12.11
N VAL A 108 8.91 -5.83 10.97
CA VAL A 108 7.96 -4.87 10.38
C VAL A 108 6.64 -5.58 10.06
N LEU A 109 6.66 -6.72 9.38
CA LEU A 109 5.44 -7.49 9.07
C LEU A 109 4.66 -7.86 10.33
N SER A 110 5.33 -8.39 11.36
CA SER A 110 4.70 -8.71 12.64
C SER A 110 4.02 -7.49 13.28
N ARG A 111 4.63 -6.31 13.16
CA ARG A 111 4.05 -5.07 13.68
C ARG A 111 2.86 -4.58 12.84
N LEU A 112 2.92 -4.70 11.51
CA LEU A 112 1.80 -4.37 10.63
C LEU A 112 0.62 -5.31 10.87
N GLU A 113 0.87 -6.61 11.06
CA GLU A 113 -0.13 -7.63 11.43
C GLU A 113 -0.83 -7.23 12.73
N ALA A 114 -0.06 -6.87 13.76
CA ALA A 114 -0.61 -6.44 15.04
C ALA A 114 -1.47 -5.16 14.94
N ILE A 115 -1.19 -4.28 13.97
CA ILE A 115 -1.99 -3.07 13.70
C ILE A 115 -3.32 -3.43 13.05
N VAL A 116 -3.32 -4.23 11.98
CA VAL A 116 -4.57 -4.57 11.25
C VAL A 116 -5.53 -5.42 12.08
N GLN A 117 -5.05 -6.15 13.08
CA GLN A 117 -5.90 -6.94 13.97
C GLN A 117 -6.71 -6.12 14.97
N ARG A 118 -6.38 -4.84 15.18
CA ARG A 118 -7.06 -3.95 16.14
C ARG A 118 -8.10 -3.09 15.42
N PRO A 119 -9.32 -2.94 15.97
CA PRO A 119 -10.31 -2.03 15.41
C PRO A 119 -9.77 -0.59 15.37
N LEU A 120 -10.00 0.08 14.23
CA LEU A 120 -9.62 1.47 14.02
C LEU A 120 -10.69 2.40 14.62
N LEU A 121 -10.25 3.37 15.42
CA LEU A 121 -11.11 4.44 15.93
C LEU A 121 -10.93 5.73 15.13
N ASP A 122 -9.67 6.11 14.88
CA ASP A 122 -9.34 7.33 14.14
C ASP A 122 -7.93 7.26 13.52
N ILE A 123 -7.67 8.09 12.52
CA ILE A 123 -6.35 8.36 11.95
C ILE A 123 -6.08 9.85 12.04
N VAL A 124 -5.25 10.22 13.01
CA VAL A 124 -4.93 11.61 13.33
C VAL A 124 -3.65 12.05 12.61
N PRO A 125 -3.68 13.12 11.79
CA PRO A 125 -2.46 13.69 11.21
C PRO A 125 -1.59 14.35 12.29
N MET A 126 -0.30 14.06 12.28
CA MET A 126 0.67 14.65 13.21
C MET A 126 1.43 15.79 12.52
N TYR A 127 1.32 17.00 13.07
CA TYR A 127 1.99 18.19 12.56
C TYR A 127 3.24 18.52 13.37
N PRO A 128 4.23 19.24 12.80
CA PRO A 128 5.33 19.78 13.57
C PRO A 128 4.79 20.73 14.65
N GLN A 129 5.30 20.61 15.87
CA GLN A 129 4.98 21.59 16.91
C GLN A 129 5.57 22.93 16.46
N ARG A 130 4.74 23.96 16.34
CA ARG A 130 5.22 25.33 16.17
C ARG A 130 5.55 25.88 17.55
N ASP A 131 6.73 26.46 17.69
CA ASP A 131 7.02 27.32 18.82
C ASP A 131 6.08 28.52 18.75
N PRO A 132 5.35 28.85 19.83
CA PRO A 132 4.49 30.03 19.84
C PRO A 132 5.38 31.25 19.59
N SER A 133 4.94 32.09 18.66
CA SER A 133 5.67 33.31 18.36
C SER A 133 5.73 34.21 19.61
N PRO A 134 6.73 35.11 19.71
CA PRO A 134 6.83 36.04 20.83
C PRO A 134 5.55 36.88 21.04
N TRP A 135 4.86 37.28 19.97
CA TRP A 135 3.64 38.09 20.06
C TRP A 135 2.40 37.30 20.47
N GLU A 136 2.33 35.98 20.20
CA GLU A 136 1.28 35.10 20.74
C GLU A 136 1.42 34.87 22.25
N ARG A 137 2.65 34.95 22.78
CA ARG A 137 2.91 34.87 24.22
C ARG A 137 2.39 36.11 24.96
N ASP A 138 2.44 37.27 24.32
CA ASP A 138 1.97 38.53 24.87
C ASP A 138 0.43 38.62 24.84
N THR A 139 -0.22 38.14 23.78
CA THR A 139 -1.70 38.11 23.68
C THR A 139 -2.35 37.12 24.64
N ASN A 140 -1.71 35.99 24.93
CA ASN A 140 -2.23 35.02 25.89
C ASN A 140 -2.06 35.46 27.36
N SER A 141 -1.26 36.50 27.60
CA SER A 141 -1.11 37.14 28.92
C SER A 141 -2.08 38.33 29.10
N ALA A 142 -2.73 38.80 28.04
CA ALA A 142 -3.65 39.93 28.04
C ALA A 142 -5.08 39.53 27.67
N SER A 143 -5.60 38.41 28.20
CA SER A 143 -7.03 38.10 28.15
C SER A 143 -7.73 38.55 29.43
N THR A 144 -7.85 39.87 29.62
CA THR A 144 -8.94 40.54 30.35
C THR A 144 -8.90 42.03 30.01
N THR A 145 -9.39 42.43 28.83
CA THR A 145 -10.14 43.69 28.67
C THR A 145 -10.93 43.62 27.37
N ALA A 146 -12.25 43.69 27.47
CA ALA A 146 -13.11 43.90 26.30
C ALA A 146 -12.78 45.26 25.68
N VAL A 147 -12.36 45.27 24.41
CA VAL A 147 -12.23 46.51 23.64
C VAL A 147 -13.56 46.77 22.94
N PRO A 148 -14.22 47.92 23.13
CA PRO A 148 -15.44 48.26 22.41
C PRO A 148 -15.18 48.36 20.91
N LEU A 149 -16.09 47.78 20.12
CA LEU A 149 -16.08 47.76 18.68
C LEU A 149 -16.61 49.10 18.15
N ASP A 150 -15.71 50.01 17.75
CA ASP A 150 -16.04 51.12 16.84
C ASP A 150 -14.78 51.51 16.05
N ASN A 151 -14.58 50.88 14.89
CA ASN A 151 -13.84 51.53 13.80
C ASN A 151 -14.28 50.96 12.43
N PRO A 152 -14.83 51.77 11.52
CA PRO A 152 -15.17 51.32 10.19
C PRO A 152 -13.97 51.47 9.23
N ALA A 153 -13.80 50.41 8.42
CA ALA A 153 -13.08 50.35 7.14
C ALA A 153 -11.56 50.52 7.14
N ILE A 154 -10.83 49.45 6.79
CA ILE A 154 -9.74 49.50 5.79
C ILE A 154 -9.76 48.19 4.99
N ASP A 155 -9.79 48.32 3.65
CA ASP A 155 -9.48 47.28 2.67
C ASP A 155 -8.13 46.63 2.96
N ALA A 156 -8.13 45.52 3.70
CA ALA A 156 -6.97 44.66 3.84
C ALA A 156 -7.04 43.58 2.75
N ALA A 157 -6.18 43.69 1.75
CA ALA A 157 -5.95 42.60 0.81
C ALA A 157 -5.63 41.30 1.60
N PRO A 158 -6.17 40.14 1.21
CA PRO A 158 -5.93 38.90 1.94
C PRO A 158 -4.44 38.58 1.91
N THR A 159 -3.79 38.71 3.07
CA THR A 159 -2.46 38.17 3.33
C THR A 159 -2.48 36.68 2.99
N GLN A 160 -1.61 36.24 2.08
CA GLN A 160 -1.44 34.83 1.79
C GLN A 160 -1.04 34.12 3.08
N ASP A 161 -1.95 33.29 3.61
CA ASP A 161 -1.75 32.51 4.81
C ASP A 161 -0.46 31.67 4.66
N PRO A 162 0.55 31.82 5.54
CA PRO A 162 1.76 31.01 5.48
C PRO A 162 1.35 29.54 5.48
N GLY A 163 1.59 28.88 4.33
CA GLY A 163 0.94 27.63 3.94
C GLY A 163 0.80 26.63 5.08
N ARG A 164 -0.43 26.14 5.29
CA ARG A 164 -0.79 25.20 6.35
C ARG A 164 0.31 24.13 6.53
N PRO A 165 0.84 23.93 7.75
CA PRO A 165 1.93 22.99 8.00
C PRO A 165 1.54 21.60 7.49
N ARG A 166 2.49 20.90 6.86
CA ARG A 166 2.26 19.55 6.34
C ARG A 166 2.45 18.52 7.46
N PRO A 167 1.60 17.49 7.54
CA PRO A 167 1.78 16.45 8.54
C PRO A 167 3.04 15.63 8.23
N TRP A 168 3.78 15.25 9.27
CA TRP A 168 4.96 14.40 9.17
C TRP A 168 4.66 12.93 9.45
N GLY A 169 3.48 12.63 9.99
CA GLY A 169 3.06 11.28 10.36
C GLY A 169 1.55 11.15 10.50
N LEU A 170 1.10 9.91 10.62
CA LEU A 170 -0.27 9.52 10.92
C LEU A 170 -0.26 8.71 12.22
N ARG A 171 -1.14 9.05 13.15
CA ARG A 171 -1.36 8.29 14.38
C ARG A 171 -2.68 7.56 14.27
N LEU A 172 -2.62 6.24 14.32
CA LEU A 172 -3.79 5.38 14.38
C LEU A 172 -4.19 5.26 15.85
N GLU A 173 -5.39 5.70 16.18
CA GLU A 173 -6.04 5.44 17.46
C GLU A 173 -6.86 4.15 17.31
N GLN A 174 -6.58 3.19 18.19
CA GLN A 174 -7.17 1.84 18.14
C GLN A 174 -7.48 1.36 19.56
N ASN A 175 -8.26 0.30 19.69
CA ASN A 175 -8.44 -0.42 20.95
C ASN A 175 -7.86 -1.83 20.87
N LEU A 176 -7.32 -2.33 21.98
CA LEU A 176 -7.06 -3.75 22.15
C LEU A 176 -8.38 -4.50 22.40
N ALA A 177 -8.34 -5.83 22.31
CA ALA A 177 -9.48 -6.68 22.67
C ALA A 177 -9.94 -6.48 24.13
N SER A 178 -9.04 -6.04 25.01
CA SER A 178 -9.32 -5.67 26.41
C SER A 178 -10.08 -4.34 26.57
N GLY A 179 -10.29 -3.57 25.49
CA GLY A 179 -10.82 -2.21 25.54
C GLY A 179 -9.79 -1.14 25.91
N THR A 180 -8.54 -1.52 26.18
CA THR A 180 -7.45 -0.58 26.46
C THR A 180 -7.07 0.19 25.19
N PRO A 181 -6.90 1.52 25.25
CA PRO A 181 -6.48 2.30 24.09
C PRO A 181 -5.06 1.90 23.65
N ALA A 182 -4.88 1.76 22.35
CA ALA A 182 -3.62 1.48 21.69
C ALA A 182 -3.36 2.51 20.60
N ARG A 183 -2.09 2.91 20.45
CA ARG A 183 -1.67 3.91 19.47
C ARG A 183 -0.53 3.39 18.63
N SER A 184 -0.61 3.65 17.33
CA SER A 184 0.44 3.33 16.37
C SER A 184 0.77 4.57 15.56
N VAL A 185 2.04 4.96 15.53
CA VAL A 185 2.51 6.08 14.71
C VAL A 185 3.20 5.55 13.47
N LEU A 186 2.77 6.05 12.31
CA LEU A 186 3.37 5.81 11.01
C LEU A 186 3.93 7.12 10.48
N ARG A 187 5.23 7.17 10.20
CA ARG A 187 5.87 8.35 9.59
C ARG A 187 5.51 8.41 8.12
N LEU A 188 5.22 9.61 7.63
CA LEU A 188 4.95 9.84 6.21
C LEU A 188 6.29 10.02 5.46
N ARG A 189 6.45 9.27 4.37
CA ARG A 189 7.56 9.42 3.42
C ARG A 189 7.00 9.74 2.04
N ARG A 190 7.74 10.52 1.27
CA ARG A 190 7.43 10.77 -0.14
C ARG A 190 8.60 10.28 -0.99
N GLN A 191 8.37 9.25 -1.79
CA GLN A 191 9.35 8.67 -2.71
C GLN A 191 8.66 8.23 -3.99
N TYR A 192 9.35 8.38 -5.14
CA TYR A 192 8.79 8.07 -6.46
C TYR A 192 7.45 8.78 -6.77
N ASN A 193 7.28 9.98 -6.22
CA ASN A 193 6.03 10.76 -6.28
C ASN A 193 4.81 10.11 -5.59
N CYS A 194 5.03 9.10 -4.75
CA CYS A 194 4.01 8.44 -3.94
C CYS A 194 4.22 8.77 -2.45
N PHE A 195 3.13 8.68 -1.69
CA PHE A 195 3.19 8.59 -0.25
C PHE A 195 3.44 7.14 0.19
N TRP A 196 4.27 7.00 1.22
CA TRP A 196 4.57 5.73 1.88
C TRP A 196 4.55 5.92 3.39
N VAL A 197 4.36 4.83 4.11
CA VAL A 197 4.51 4.81 5.57
C VAL A 197 5.78 4.08 5.99
N THR A 198 6.39 4.54 7.08
CA THR A 198 7.41 3.80 7.83
C THR A 198 7.08 3.83 9.31
N PHE A 199 7.72 2.99 10.10
CA PHE A 199 7.77 3.20 11.54
C PHE A 199 8.72 4.37 11.91
#